data_AF-M8BFT8-F1
#
_entry.id   AF-M8BFT8-F1
#
_cell.length_a   1.000
_cell.length_b   1.000
_cell.length_c   1.000
_cell.angle_alpha   90.00
_cell.angle_beta   90.00
_cell.angle_gamma   90.00
#
_symmetry.space_group_name_H-M   'P 1'
#
loop_
_entity.id
_entity.type
_entity.pdbx_description
1 polymer ?
#
loop_
_entity_poly.entity_id
_entity_poly.type
_entity_poly.pdbx_seq_one_letter_code
_entity_poly.pdbx_strand_id
1 'polypeptide(L)'
;MVRLRSSDGQELEYVNRHFSDPAAAADPFDYIPNFDDPLKAFDDAFVQVDQDTLFDLIDAAECLEIEGLMDLTCKTVADQMRGKTIEEIRKKFHVVNDYTAWAFE
;
A
#
# COMPACT_ATOMS: atom_id res chain seq x y z
N MET A 1 8.60 -1.00 20.88
CA MET A 1 8.59 -2.06 19.84
C MET A 1 7.14 -2.44 19.61
N VAL A 2 6.48 -1.78 18.65
CA VAL A 2 5.09 -2.07 18.28
C VAL A 2 5.12 -3.33 17.43
N ARG A 3 4.49 -4.41 17.90
CA ARG A 3 4.32 -5.65 17.12
C ARG A 3 2.92 -5.66 16.59
N LEU A 4 2.76 -5.41 15.29
CA LEU A 4 1.50 -5.59 14.62
C LEU A 4 1.36 -7.06 14.29
N ARG A 5 0.21 -7.64 14.64
CA ARG A 5 -0.09 -9.05 14.41
C ARG A 5 -1.32 -9.10 13.52
N SER A 6 -1.20 -9.75 12.36
CA SER A 6 -2.36 -10.10 11.55
C SER A 6 -3.31 -10.99 12.37
N SER A 7 -4.59 -11.02 12.02
CA SER A 7 -5.62 -11.90 12.62
C SER A 7 -5.22 -13.38 12.63
N ASP A 8 -4.32 -13.75 11.73
CA ASP A 8 -3.86 -15.13 11.51
C ASP A 8 -2.61 -15.45 12.36
N GLY A 9 -2.16 -14.48 13.17
CA GLY A 9 -1.05 -14.62 14.11
C GLY A 9 0.35 -14.36 13.53
N GLN A 10 0.47 -14.01 12.24
CA GLN A 10 1.74 -13.55 11.65
C GLN A 10 2.12 -12.18 12.23
N GLU A 11 3.31 -12.10 12.84
CA GLU A 11 3.93 -10.83 13.20
C GLU A 11 4.31 -10.10 11.91
N LEU A 12 3.90 -8.84 11.74
CA LEU A 12 4.21 -8.05 10.55
C LEU A 12 5.70 -7.68 10.54
N GLU A 13 6.47 -8.43 9.75
CA GLU A 13 7.94 -8.36 9.63
C GLU A 13 8.44 -7.01 9.07
N TYR A 14 7.55 -6.21 8.47
CA TYR A 14 7.85 -4.94 7.78
C TYR A 14 8.64 -3.95 8.64
N VAL A 15 8.17 -3.65 9.85
CA VAL A 15 8.80 -2.65 10.73
C VAL A 15 10.22 -3.07 11.13
N ASN A 16 10.45 -4.37 11.36
CA ASN A 16 11.75 -4.87 11.79
C ASN A 16 12.75 -4.90 10.63
N ARG A 17 12.26 -5.22 9.42
CA ARG A 17 13.05 -5.21 8.19
C ARG A 17 13.51 -3.79 7.83
N HIS A 18 12.59 -2.82 7.84
CA HIS A 18 12.87 -1.43 7.44
C HIS A 18 13.59 -0.62 8.53
N PHE A 19 13.44 -0.99 9.81
CA PHE A 19 14.25 -0.39 10.89
C PHE A 19 15.72 -0.86 10.88
N SER A 20 15.97 -2.06 10.36
CA SER A 20 17.32 -2.63 10.30
C SER A 20 18.09 -2.25 9.02
N ASP A 21 17.45 -1.55 8.08
CA ASP A 21 18.06 -1.15 6.83
C ASP A 21 18.86 0.17 7.00
N PRO A 22 20.19 0.16 6.81
CA PRO A 22 20.99 1.39 6.83
C PRO A 22 20.62 2.39 5.73
N ALA A 23 19.92 1.98 4.66
CA ALA A 23 19.44 2.87 3.61
C ALA A 23 18.20 3.69 4.01
N ALA A 24 17.48 3.32 5.07
CA ALA A 24 16.35 4.09 5.59
C ALA A 24 16.75 5.47 6.15
N ALA A 25 18.05 5.68 6.39
CA ALA A 25 18.62 6.97 6.81
C ALA A 25 19.17 7.81 5.63
N ALA A 26 19.10 7.31 4.40
CA ALA A 26 19.57 8.04 3.21
C ALA A 26 18.55 9.11 2.79
N ASP A 27 19.05 10.24 2.27
CA ASP A 27 18.21 11.33 1.77
C ASP A 27 17.28 10.80 0.65
N PRO A 28 15.95 11.04 0.72
CA PRO A 28 15.01 10.61 -0.31
C PRO A 28 15.37 11.05 -1.74
N PHE A 29 16.18 12.10 -1.88
CA PHE A 29 16.68 12.59 -3.17
C PHE A 29 17.93 11.88 -3.70
N ASP A 30 18.62 11.09 -2.87
CA ASP A 30 19.80 10.28 -3.25
C ASP A 30 19.44 8.82 -3.60
N TYR A 31 18.14 8.53 -3.74
CA TYR A 31 17.65 7.21 -4.14
C TYR A 31 18.07 6.89 -5.59
N ILE A 32 19.17 6.15 -5.73
CA ILE A 32 19.52 5.48 -6.97
C ILE A 32 18.74 4.16 -6.99
N PRO A 33 17.73 3.98 -7.85
CA PRO A 33 16.97 2.74 -7.93
C PRO A 33 17.91 1.61 -8.33
N ASN A 34 18.34 0.82 -7.36
CA ASN A 34 19.08 -0.39 -7.62
C ASN A 34 18.07 -1.49 -7.99
N PHE A 35 18.19 -2.06 -9.18
CA PHE A 35 17.27 -3.10 -9.64
C PHE A 35 17.37 -4.40 -8.81
N ASP A 36 18.47 -4.56 -8.07
CA ASP A 36 18.73 -5.66 -7.13
C ASP A 36 18.47 -5.26 -5.67
N ASP A 37 17.53 -4.34 -5.40
CA ASP A 37 17.15 -4.01 -4.03
C ASP A 37 16.27 -5.12 -3.42
N PRO A 38 16.80 -5.94 -2.49
CA PRO A 38 16.03 -7.00 -1.86
C PRO A 38 14.87 -6.46 -1.01
N LEU A 39 14.94 -5.20 -0.58
CA LEU A 39 13.88 -4.53 0.17
C LEU A 39 12.66 -4.28 -0.72
N LYS A 40 12.89 -3.81 -1.95
CA LYS A 40 11.82 -3.61 -2.93
C LYS A 40 11.09 -4.90 -3.29
N ALA A 41 11.83 -6.01 -3.47
CA ALA A 41 11.23 -7.30 -3.75
C ALA A 41 10.40 -7.82 -2.56
N PHE A 42 10.84 -7.53 -1.34
CA PHE A 42 10.06 -7.82 -0.14
C PHE A 42 8.80 -6.96 -0.06
N ASP A 43 8.91 -5.66 -0.32
CA ASP A 43 7.78 -4.72 -0.31
C ASP A 43 6.71 -5.10 -1.34
N ASP A 44 7.13 -5.45 -2.57
CA ASP A 44 6.24 -5.91 -3.64
C ASP A 44 5.50 -7.21 -3.25
N ALA A 45 6.17 -8.12 -2.52
CA ALA A 45 5.55 -9.34 -2.02
C ALA A 45 4.65 -9.09 -0.80
N PHE A 46 5.00 -8.14 0.05
CA PHE A 46 4.29 -7.81 1.29
C PHE A 46 2.92 -7.18 1.01
N VAL A 47 2.83 -6.32 0.00
CA VAL A 47 1.55 -5.71 -0.43
C VAL A 47 0.71 -6.61 -1.35
N GLN A 48 1.20 -7.81 -1.68
CA GLN A 48 0.47 -8.79 -2.47
C GLN A 48 -0.53 -9.58 -1.61
N VAL A 49 -1.42 -8.85 -0.94
CA VAL A 49 -2.51 -9.39 -0.10
C VAL A 49 -3.86 -9.16 -0.76
N ASP A 50 -4.93 -9.71 -0.18
CA ASP A 50 -6.29 -9.39 -0.60
C ASP A 50 -6.64 -7.91 -0.32
N GLN A 51 -7.71 -7.43 -0.96
CA GLN A 51 -8.07 -6.02 -0.92
C GLN A 51 -8.51 -5.54 0.46
N ASP A 52 -9.17 -6.39 1.24
CA ASP A 52 -9.63 -6.05 2.60
C ASP A 52 -8.40 -5.88 3.51
N THR A 53 -7.46 -6.84 3.46
CA THR A 53 -6.19 -6.76 4.19
C THR A 53 -5.35 -5.55 3.75
N LEU A 54 -5.34 -5.19 2.46
CA LEU A 54 -4.62 -4.02 1.98
C LEU A 54 -5.18 -2.71 2.56
N PHE A 55 -6.50 -2.59 2.68
CA PHE A 55 -7.13 -1.44 3.34
C PHE A 55 -6.87 -1.41 4.84
N ASP A 56 -6.94 -2.57 5.51
CA ASP A 56 -6.56 -2.67 6.93
C ASP A 56 -5.09 -2.28 7.16
N LEU A 57 -4.19 -2.58 6.21
CA LEU A 57 -2.80 -2.14 6.26
C LEU A 57 -2.65 -0.63 6.07
N ILE A 58 -3.43 0.00 5.19
CA ILE A 58 -3.45 1.46 5.00
C ILE A 58 -3.90 2.14 6.31
N ASP A 59 -5.02 1.69 6.87
CA ASP A 59 -5.56 2.24 8.12
C ASP A 59 -4.59 2.03 9.30
N ALA A 60 -3.94 0.85 9.37
CA ALA A 60 -2.91 0.58 10.38
C ALA A 60 -1.68 1.46 10.19
N ALA A 61 -1.25 1.71 8.94
CA ALA A 61 -0.11 2.58 8.65
C ALA A 61 -0.40 4.03 9.05
N GLU A 62 -1.63 4.51 8.80
CA GLU A 62 -2.09 5.85 9.23
C GLU A 62 -2.09 5.96 10.76
N CYS A 63 -2.68 4.97 11.44
CA CYS A 63 -2.81 4.96 12.90
C CYS A 63 -1.46 4.95 13.63
N LEU A 64 -0.43 4.39 13.00
CA LEU A 64 0.90 4.22 13.58
C LEU A 64 1.93 5.22 13.04
N GLU A 65 1.50 6.13 12.16
CA GLU A 65 2.34 7.16 11.52
C GLU A 65 3.58 6.55 10.82
N ILE A 66 3.42 5.41 10.14
CA ILE A 66 4.50 4.76 9.39
C ILE A 66 4.45 5.22 7.94
N GLU A 67 5.08 6.37 7.66
CA GLU A 67 5.08 7.02 6.33
C GLU A 67 5.48 6.07 5.19
N GLY A 68 6.52 5.26 5.38
CA GLY A 68 6.97 4.32 4.35
C GLY A 68 5.95 3.22 4.01
N LEU A 69 5.18 2.76 4.99
CA LEU A 69 4.12 1.76 4.76
C LEU A 69 2.89 2.41 4.10
N MET A 70 2.56 3.63 4.50
CA MET A 70 1.50 4.43 3.88
C MET A 70 1.80 4.68 2.40
N ASP A 71 3.01 5.15 2.08
CA ASP A 71 3.43 5.40 0.70
C ASP A 71 3.42 4.13 -0.15
N LEU A 72 3.94 3.03 0.40
CA LEU A 72 3.97 1.74 -0.29
C LEU A 72 2.55 1.26 -0.64
N THR A 73 1.65 1.23 0.34
CA THR A 73 0.27 0.77 0.15
C THR A 73 -0.53 1.70 -0.78
N CYS A 74 -0.39 3.03 -0.63
CA CYS A 74 -0.99 4.01 -1.53
C CYS A 74 -0.53 3.83 -2.99
N LYS A 75 0.77 3.60 -3.19
CA LYS A 75 1.35 3.36 -4.50
C LYS A 75 0.80 2.08 -5.13
N THR A 76 0.67 1.00 -4.36
CA THR A 76 0.07 -0.25 -4.84
C THR A 76 -1.37 -0.04 -5.30
N VAL A 77 -2.19 0.69 -4.54
CA VAL A 77 -3.56 1.02 -4.95
C VAL A 77 -3.58 1.85 -6.23
N ALA A 78 -2.71 2.87 -6.33
CA ALA A 78 -2.59 3.69 -7.53
C ALA A 78 -2.20 2.87 -8.77
N ASP A 79 -1.26 1.94 -8.64
CA ASP A 79 -0.85 1.05 -9.73
C ASP A 79 -1.94 0.05 -10.10
N GLN A 80 -2.79 -0.35 -9.14
CA GLN A 80 -3.98 -1.16 -9.43
C GLN A 80 -5.05 -0.40 -10.22
N MET A 81 -5.08 0.93 -10.16
CA MET A 81 -6.01 1.79 -10.92
C MET A 81 -5.44 2.18 -12.29
N ARG A 82 -4.11 2.22 -12.42
CA ARG A 82 -3.41 2.63 -13.64
C ARG A 82 -3.85 1.79 -14.84
N GLY A 83 -4.31 2.46 -15.90
CA GLY A 83 -4.67 1.82 -17.17
C GLY A 83 -6.02 1.12 -17.21
N LYS A 84 -6.82 1.17 -16.14
CA LYS A 84 -8.19 0.63 -16.10
C LYS A 84 -9.23 1.69 -16.42
N THR A 85 -10.37 1.27 -16.96
CA THR A 85 -11.51 2.17 -17.15
C THR A 85 -12.22 2.45 -15.83
N ILE A 86 -13.06 3.49 -15.81
CA ILE A 86 -13.84 3.88 -14.63
C ILE A 86 -14.76 2.72 -14.19
N GLU A 87 -15.34 1.99 -15.15
CA GLU A 87 -16.22 0.84 -14.88
C GLU A 87 -15.46 -0.32 -14.24
N GLU A 88 -14.24 -0.59 -14.71
CA GLU A 88 -13.39 -1.65 -14.16
C GLU A 88 -12.89 -1.31 -12.75
N ILE A 89 -12.53 -0.05 -12.51
CA ILE A 89 -12.16 0.46 -11.18
C ILE A 89 -13.37 0.33 -10.25
N ARG A 90 -14.56 0.78 -10.65
CA ARG A 90 -15.78 0.65 -9.84
C ARG A 90 -16.10 -0.79 -9.48
N LYS A 91 -15.99 -1.71 -10.45
CA LYS A 91 -16.21 -3.13 -10.21
C LYS A 91 -15.18 -3.70 -9.24
N LYS A 92 -13.90 -3.34 -9.41
CA LYS A 92 -12.80 -3.82 -8.57
C LYS A 92 -12.92 -3.30 -7.13
N PHE A 93 -13.20 -2.02 -6.96
CA PHE A 93 -13.31 -1.39 -5.64
C PHE A 93 -14.73 -1.44 -5.05
N HIS A 94 -15.64 -2.19 -5.69
CA HIS A 94 -17.04 -2.31 -5.28
C HIS A 94 -17.73 -0.95 -5.06
N VAL A 95 -17.35 0.06 -5.85
CA VAL A 95 -17.86 1.43 -5.76
C VAL A 95 -19.15 1.56 -6.58
N VAL A 96 -20.21 2.02 -5.92
CA VAL A 96 -21.49 2.32 -6.57
C VAL A 96 -21.36 3.57 -7.44
N ASN A 97 -21.92 3.53 -8.65
CA ASN A 97 -22.02 4.73 -9.49
C ASN A 97 -23.07 5.68 -8.92
N ASP A 98 -22.61 6.80 -8.37
CA ASP A 98 -23.40 7.87 -7.74
C ASP A 98 -23.67 9.06 -8.68
N TYR A 99 -23.27 8.96 -9.95
CA TYR A 99 -23.58 9.97 -10.95
C TYR A 99 -25.07 9.95 -11.26
N THR A 100 -25.80 10.87 -10.63
CA THR A 100 -27.15 11.22 -11.06
C THR A 100 -27.02 12.05 -12.33
N ALA A 101 -27.50 11.53 -13.46
CA ALA A 101 -27.75 12.39 -14.61
C ALA A 101 -28.81 13.39 -14.15
N TRP A 102 -28.44 14.66 -13.97
CA TRP A 102 -29.42 15.72 -13.79
C TRP A 102 -30.14 15.89 -15.14
N ALA A 103 -31.06 14.97 -15.41
CA ALA A 103 -32.01 15.09 -16.49
C ALA A 103 -32.95 16.22 -16.09
N PHE A 104 -32.67 17.42 -16.58
CA PHE A 104 -33.67 18.46 -16.68
C PHE A 104 -34.73 17.95 -17.67
N GLU A 105 -35.88 17.50 -17.14
CA GLU A 105 -37.17 17.50 -17.83
C GLU A 105 -37.82 18.89 -17.73
#